data_AF-A0A0Q3FBQ6-F1
#
_entry.id   AF-A0A0Q3FBQ6-F1
#
_cell.length_a   1.000
_cell.length_b   1.000
_cell.length_c   1.000
_cell.angle_alpha   90.00
_cell.angle_beta   90.00
_cell.angle_gamma   90.00
#
_symmetry.space_group_name_H-M   'P 1'
#
loop_
_entity.id
_entity.type
_entity.pdbx_description
1 polymer ?
#
loop_
_entity_poly.entity_id
_entity_poly.type
_entity_poly.pdbx_seq_one_letter_code
_entity_poly.pdbx_strand_id
1 'polypeptide(L)'
;MFHRLMPVASARSLRSLQARFEIIKSCCSRWSGCLNQVRNAPPSGCTTDEYDHIAMERYKQMSASKSKPFVFQHCWKLLEHSEKWRLRDQETPPKKGAFVELDYNDDRDALKGEINQGKPDGREKEKAKKQAEATSLREKIGGKSIISEAASLREKETICAPTFLDLVKSKETLVAKLLETEMAMAEKKHQDEMARWQELREVEERKVAIDERRVLLEENKVMAEILAEENKVMMMDPRTMDPMSREWWDIRRGEILQRRRQASGGATSAGGGGGASAGGGDGAGKLGDDGV
;
A
#
# COMPACT_ATOMS: atom_id res chain seq x y z
N MET A 1 -0.03 -10.99 39.12
CA MET A 1 -1.22 -11.26 38.28
C MET A 1 -1.09 -10.57 36.93
N PHE A 2 -0.23 -11.06 36.02
CA PHE A 2 -0.06 -10.45 34.69
C PHE A 2 0.20 -11.47 33.56
N HIS A 3 -0.08 -12.76 33.82
CA HIS A 3 0.02 -13.82 32.82
C HIS A 3 -1.34 -14.45 32.45
N ARG A 4 -2.46 -13.88 32.94
CA ARG A 4 -3.80 -14.48 32.79
C ARG A 4 -4.67 -13.86 31.69
N LEU A 5 -4.15 -12.91 30.90
CA LEU A 5 -4.91 -12.19 29.86
C LEU A 5 -4.19 -12.10 28.52
N MET A 6 -3.40 -13.10 28.14
CA MET A 6 -2.94 -13.22 26.75
C MET A 6 -3.27 -14.61 26.21
N PRO A 7 -4.18 -14.74 25.21
CA PRO A 7 -4.39 -15.99 24.51
C PRO A 7 -3.13 -16.28 23.69
N VAL A 8 -2.33 -17.24 24.18
CA VAL A 8 -1.20 -17.90 23.52
C VAL A 8 -0.47 -17.01 22.50
N ALA A 9 0.52 -16.25 22.97
CA ALA A 9 1.61 -15.87 22.07
C ALA A 9 2.21 -17.17 21.53
N SER A 10 1.88 -17.49 20.27
CA SER A 10 2.35 -18.68 19.59
C SER A 10 3.87 -18.80 19.78
N ALA A 11 4.32 -19.81 20.53
CA ALA A 11 5.74 -20.09 20.83
C ALA A 11 6.55 -20.54 19.59
N ARG A 12 6.13 -20.15 18.39
CA ARG A 12 6.83 -20.42 17.14
C ARG A 12 8.02 -19.49 17.05
N SER A 13 9.18 -20.05 16.77
CA SER A 13 10.37 -19.27 16.48
C SER A 13 10.15 -18.37 15.26
N LEU A 14 10.86 -17.23 15.20
CA LEU A 14 10.86 -16.35 14.03
C LEU A 14 11.15 -17.14 12.75
N ARG A 15 12.10 -18.09 12.82
CA ARG A 15 12.44 -18.97 11.69
C ARG A 15 11.26 -19.82 11.22
N SER A 16 10.46 -20.35 12.14
CA SER A 16 9.25 -21.11 11.82
C SER A 16 8.18 -20.23 11.15
N LEU A 17 7.99 -19.01 11.67
CA LEU A 17 7.06 -18.04 11.10
C LEU A 17 7.50 -17.58 9.71
N GLN A 18 8.78 -17.30 9.53
CA GLN A 18 9.37 -16.90 8.25
C GLN A 18 9.24 -18.00 7.21
N ALA A 19 9.57 -19.25 7.55
CA ALA A 19 9.40 -20.40 6.65
C ALA A 19 7.94 -20.57 6.22
N ARG A 20 6.99 -20.44 7.16
CA ARG A 20 5.56 -20.50 6.86
C ARG A 20 5.11 -19.34 5.98
N PHE A 21 5.61 -18.13 6.25
CA PHE A 21 5.29 -16.95 5.46
C PHE A 21 5.81 -17.07 4.02
N GLU A 22 7.02 -17.61 3.81
CA GLU A 22 7.54 -17.83 2.45
C GLU A 22 6.68 -18.83 1.65
N ILE A 23 6.13 -19.87 2.30
CA ILE A 23 5.16 -20.78 1.67
C ILE A 23 3.90 -20.02 1.26
N ILE A 24 3.32 -19.24 2.18
CA ILE A 24 2.10 -18.44 1.93
C ILE A 24 2.34 -17.48 0.77
N LYS A 25 3.42 -16.71 0.84
CA LYS A 25 3.85 -15.76 -0.18
C LYS A 25 3.99 -16.42 -1.55
N SER A 26 4.69 -17.55 -1.65
CA SER A 26 4.83 -18.29 -2.91
C SER A 26 3.47 -18.78 -3.46
N CYS A 27 2.60 -19.29 -2.60
CA CYS A 27 1.27 -19.75 -2.99
C CYS A 27 0.37 -18.60 -3.45
N CYS A 28 0.36 -17.49 -2.71
CA CYS A 28 -0.41 -16.28 -3.02
C CYS A 28 0.07 -15.60 -4.31
N SER A 29 1.38 -15.56 -4.59
CA SER A 29 1.91 -15.03 -5.86
C SER A 29 1.41 -15.83 -7.07
N ARG A 30 1.38 -17.16 -6.96
CA ARG A 30 0.83 -18.03 -8.01
C ARG A 30 -0.68 -17.82 -8.18
N TRP A 31 -1.42 -17.81 -7.08
CA TRP A 31 -2.86 -17.55 -7.05
C TRP A 31 -3.24 -16.22 -7.70
N SER A 32 -2.57 -15.13 -7.33
CA SER A 32 -2.68 -13.81 -7.96
C SER A 32 -2.49 -13.88 -9.47
N GLY A 33 -1.60 -14.75 -9.96
CA GLY A 33 -1.37 -14.90 -11.39
C GLY A 33 -2.54 -15.54 -12.11
N CYS A 34 -3.13 -16.57 -11.50
CA CYS A 34 -4.33 -17.20 -12.02
C CYS A 34 -5.50 -16.21 -12.05
N LEU A 35 -5.72 -15.47 -10.95
CA LEU A 35 -6.78 -14.45 -10.87
C LEU A 35 -6.60 -13.36 -11.91
N ASN A 36 -5.39 -12.81 -12.06
CA ASN A 36 -5.12 -11.73 -13.02
C ASN A 36 -5.35 -12.18 -14.46
N GLN A 37 -5.03 -13.42 -14.80
CA GLN A 37 -5.34 -13.95 -16.12
C GLN A 37 -6.85 -14.05 -16.39
N VAL A 38 -7.65 -14.37 -15.37
CA VAL A 38 -9.12 -14.40 -15.51
C VAL A 38 -9.66 -12.98 -15.62
N ARG A 39 -9.16 -12.04 -14.81
CA ARG A 39 -9.55 -10.61 -14.86
C ARG A 39 -9.20 -9.95 -16.19
N ASN A 40 -8.03 -10.24 -16.75
CA ASN A 40 -7.56 -9.66 -18.01
C ASN A 40 -8.20 -10.29 -19.25
N ALA A 41 -8.71 -11.51 -19.14
CA ALA A 41 -9.38 -12.23 -20.22
C ALA A 41 -10.60 -12.97 -19.65
N PRO A 42 -11.67 -12.23 -19.31
CA PRO A 42 -12.86 -12.82 -18.70
C PRO A 42 -13.52 -13.78 -19.69
N PRO A 43 -13.81 -15.03 -19.29
CA PRO A 43 -14.58 -15.93 -20.13
C PRO A 43 -15.97 -15.36 -20.40
N SER A 44 -16.46 -15.54 -21.63
CA SER A 44 -17.72 -14.95 -22.06
C SER A 44 -18.88 -15.38 -21.16
N GLY A 45 -19.63 -14.41 -20.62
CA GLY A 45 -20.84 -14.64 -19.84
C GLY A 45 -20.65 -14.96 -18.36
N CYS A 46 -19.43 -14.83 -17.81
CA CYS A 46 -19.22 -15.08 -16.37
C CYS A 46 -19.39 -13.82 -15.49
N THR A 47 -19.92 -14.04 -14.30
CA THR A 47 -20.04 -13.05 -13.22
C THR A 47 -18.74 -12.97 -12.41
N THR A 48 -18.52 -11.85 -11.71
CA THR A 48 -17.30 -11.63 -10.91
C THR A 48 -17.08 -12.73 -9.86
N ASP A 49 -18.15 -13.28 -9.30
CA ASP A 49 -18.10 -14.34 -8.29
C ASP A 49 -17.55 -15.67 -8.86
N GLU A 50 -17.66 -15.88 -10.17
CA GLU A 50 -17.14 -17.07 -10.84
C GLU A 50 -15.62 -16.99 -11.09
N TYR A 51 -15.02 -15.80 -10.93
CA TYR A 51 -13.58 -15.61 -11.23
C TYR A 51 -12.71 -16.40 -10.27
N ASP A 52 -13.08 -16.47 -9.00
CA ASP A 52 -12.38 -17.25 -7.98
C ASP A 52 -12.44 -18.75 -8.30
N HIS A 53 -13.58 -19.24 -8.78
CA HIS A 53 -13.73 -20.64 -9.15
C HIS A 53 -12.83 -21.01 -10.34
N ILE A 54 -12.82 -20.16 -11.37
CA ILE A 54 -12.01 -20.34 -12.58
C ILE A 54 -10.52 -20.22 -12.25
N ALA A 55 -10.13 -19.26 -11.41
CA ALA A 55 -8.76 -19.12 -10.95
C ALA A 55 -8.31 -20.31 -10.10
N MET A 56 -9.20 -20.90 -9.30
CA MET A 56 -8.92 -22.11 -8.53
C MET A 56 -8.70 -23.33 -9.40
N GLU A 57 -9.45 -23.47 -10.49
CA GLU A 57 -9.23 -24.55 -11.44
C GLU A 57 -7.91 -24.37 -12.21
N ARG A 58 -7.61 -23.14 -12.66
CA ARG A 58 -6.30 -22.81 -13.25
C ARG A 58 -5.15 -23.07 -12.26
N TYR A 59 -5.36 -22.80 -10.98
CA TYR A 59 -4.35 -23.03 -9.96
C TYR A 59 -4.03 -24.52 -9.81
N LYS A 60 -5.05 -25.39 -9.80
CA LYS A 60 -4.86 -26.85 -9.76
C LYS A 60 -4.10 -27.39 -10.98
N GLN A 61 -4.34 -26.80 -12.15
CA GLN A 61 -3.68 -27.21 -13.40
C GLN A 61 -2.18 -26.89 -13.44
N MET A 62 -1.67 -26.02 -12.55
CA MET A 62 -0.23 -25.73 -12.48
C MET A 62 0.56 -26.92 -11.91
N SER A 63 1.68 -27.27 -12.56
CA SER A 63 2.59 -28.33 -12.05
C SER A 63 3.07 -28.06 -10.61
N ALA A 64 3.28 -26.79 -10.26
CA ALA A 64 3.72 -26.37 -8.92
C ALA A 64 2.68 -26.61 -7.81
N SER A 65 1.38 -26.73 -8.13
CA SER A 65 0.34 -27.03 -7.14
C SER A 65 0.13 -28.53 -6.94
N LYS A 66 0.71 -29.38 -7.81
CA LYS A 66 0.53 -30.84 -7.79
C LYS A 66 -0.96 -31.23 -7.77
N SER A 67 -1.79 -30.55 -8.57
CA SER A 67 -3.24 -30.74 -8.61
C SER A 67 -3.98 -30.39 -7.31
N LYS A 68 -3.34 -29.70 -6.36
CA LYS A 68 -3.98 -29.29 -5.11
C LYS A 68 -4.69 -27.93 -5.29
N PRO A 69 -5.89 -27.76 -4.73
CA PRO A 69 -6.55 -26.47 -4.71
C PRO A 69 -5.77 -25.47 -3.87
N PHE A 70 -5.98 -24.19 -4.15
CA PHE A 70 -5.45 -23.12 -3.32
C PHE A 70 -6.19 -23.07 -1.98
N VAL A 71 -5.43 -23.16 -0.88
CA VAL A 71 -5.99 -23.26 0.49
C VAL A 71 -5.83 -21.99 1.32
N PHE A 72 -5.10 -20.99 0.82
CA PHE A 72 -4.77 -19.77 1.57
C PHE A 72 -5.68 -18.59 1.20
N GLN A 73 -6.98 -18.85 1.00
CA GLN A 73 -7.97 -17.82 0.63
C GLN A 73 -8.02 -16.67 1.64
N HIS A 74 -8.05 -17.00 2.95
CA HIS A 74 -8.06 -15.96 3.99
C HIS A 74 -6.78 -15.11 3.99
N CYS A 75 -5.61 -15.74 3.81
CA CYS A 75 -4.35 -15.01 3.70
C CYS A 75 -4.31 -14.13 2.44
N TRP A 76 -4.90 -14.59 1.34
CA TRP A 76 -4.98 -13.80 0.11
C TRP A 76 -5.80 -12.53 0.31
N LYS A 77 -6.98 -12.60 0.94
CA LYS A 77 -7.82 -11.41 1.23
C LYS A 77 -7.10 -10.34 2.05
N LEU A 78 -6.16 -10.75 2.91
CA LEU A 78 -5.32 -9.81 3.68
C LEU A 78 -4.16 -9.23 2.86
N LEU A 79 -3.68 -9.96 1.85
CA LEU A 79 -2.50 -9.60 1.06
C LEU A 79 -2.85 -8.86 -0.24
N GLU A 80 -4.04 -9.03 -0.80
CA GLU A 80 -4.39 -8.55 -2.15
C GLU A 80 -4.36 -7.02 -2.29
N HIS A 81 -4.60 -6.30 -1.20
CA HIS A 81 -4.55 -4.83 -1.16
C HIS A 81 -3.14 -4.28 -0.85
N SER A 82 -2.19 -5.15 -0.51
CA SER A 82 -0.82 -4.70 -0.23
C SER A 82 -0.06 -4.42 -1.53
N GLU A 83 0.77 -3.39 -1.50
CA GLU A 83 1.38 -2.80 -2.69
C GLU A 83 2.16 -3.80 -3.55
N LYS A 84 2.86 -4.73 -2.90
CA LYS A 84 3.66 -5.77 -3.53
C LYS A 84 2.85 -6.72 -4.43
N TRP A 85 1.57 -6.92 -4.15
CA TRP A 85 0.70 -7.77 -4.98
C TRP A 85 -0.23 -6.95 -5.88
N ARG A 86 -0.46 -5.66 -5.56
CA ARG A 86 -1.19 -4.68 -6.37
C ARG A 86 -0.42 -4.23 -7.62
N LEU A 87 0.91 -4.07 -7.53
CA LEU A 87 1.73 -3.58 -8.65
C LEU A 87 1.85 -4.59 -9.81
N ARG A 88 1.46 -5.85 -9.61
CA ARG A 88 1.45 -6.86 -10.68
C ARG A 88 0.41 -6.62 -11.75
N ASP A 89 -0.60 -5.80 -11.47
CA ASP A 89 -1.64 -5.42 -12.43
C ASP A 89 -1.14 -4.37 -13.45
N GLN A 90 -0.01 -3.70 -13.17
CA GLN A 90 0.56 -2.66 -14.04
C GLN A 90 1.78 -3.13 -14.84
N GLU A 91 2.33 -4.32 -14.57
CA GLU A 91 3.41 -4.88 -15.37
C GLU A 91 2.83 -5.71 -16.52
N THR A 92 2.96 -5.17 -17.73
CA THR A 92 2.74 -5.89 -18.99
C THR A 92 3.45 -7.26 -18.97
N PRO A 93 2.87 -8.30 -19.60
CA PRO A 93 3.42 -9.66 -19.54
C PRO A 93 4.92 -9.67 -19.90
N PRO A 94 5.78 -10.37 -19.15
CA PRO A 94 7.19 -10.45 -19.49
C PRO A 94 7.32 -11.09 -20.88
N LYS A 95 7.86 -10.34 -21.84
CA LYS A 95 8.33 -10.93 -23.10
C LYS A 95 9.38 -11.98 -22.72
N LYS A 96 9.14 -13.23 -23.09
CA LYS A 96 10.11 -14.33 -22.97
C LYS A 96 11.45 -13.86 -23.53
N GLY A 97 12.52 -13.91 -22.73
CA GLY A 97 13.88 -13.94 -23.28
C GLY A 97 14.95 -13.01 -22.70
N ALA A 98 14.76 -12.33 -21.57
CA ALA A 98 15.84 -11.55 -20.94
C ALA A 98 16.09 -12.03 -19.51
N PHE A 99 16.97 -13.03 -19.38
CA PHE A 99 17.68 -13.30 -18.14
C PHE A 99 18.66 -12.14 -17.95
N VAL A 100 18.39 -11.28 -16.96
CA VAL A 100 19.42 -10.38 -16.41
C VAL A 100 19.77 -10.92 -15.05
N GLU A 101 20.93 -11.56 -15.01
CA GLU A 101 21.72 -11.84 -13.83
C GLU A 101 22.00 -10.51 -13.11
N LEU A 102 21.28 -10.26 -12.02
CA LEU A 102 21.62 -9.22 -11.06
C LEU A 102 22.42 -9.90 -9.95
N ASP A 103 23.74 -9.91 -10.11
CA ASP A 103 24.72 -10.30 -9.11
C ASP A 103 24.70 -9.28 -7.96
N TYR A 104 24.31 -9.73 -6.77
CA TYR A 104 24.57 -9.05 -5.51
C TYR A 104 25.32 -10.06 -4.63
N ASN A 105 26.62 -9.81 -4.47
CA ASN A 105 27.51 -10.51 -3.57
C ASN A 105 27.06 -10.30 -2.10
N ASP A 106 26.95 -11.39 -1.34
CA ASP A 106 27.15 -11.40 0.12
C ASP A 106 27.83 -12.73 0.53
N ASP A 107 29.02 -12.58 1.10
CA ASP A 107 29.90 -13.65 1.57
C ASP A 107 29.31 -14.37 2.80
N ARG A 108 29.27 -15.72 2.78
CA ARG A 108 29.92 -16.60 3.79
C ARG A 108 29.54 -18.09 3.67
N ASP A 109 30.52 -18.81 3.16
CA ASP A 109 31.16 -20.02 3.72
C ASP A 109 30.54 -21.42 3.57
N ALA A 110 31.46 -22.33 3.19
CA ALA A 110 31.46 -23.80 3.25
C ALA A 110 30.57 -24.60 2.27
N LEU A 111 31.17 -25.16 1.19
CA LEU A 111 31.73 -26.53 1.19
C LEU A 111 31.99 -27.10 -0.23
N LYS A 112 33.28 -27.09 -0.61
CA LYS A 112 34.11 -28.13 -1.27
C LYS A 112 33.49 -29.27 -2.14
N GLY A 113 34.04 -29.41 -3.36
CA GLY A 113 34.15 -30.64 -4.18
C GLY A 113 33.38 -30.56 -5.52
N GLU A 114 33.85 -30.94 -6.72
CA GLU A 114 35.06 -31.58 -7.26
C GLU A 114 35.18 -31.19 -8.77
N ILE A 115 36.35 -30.75 -9.27
CA ILE A 115 37.39 -31.46 -10.09
C ILE A 115 37.07 -31.68 -11.60
N ASN A 116 38.05 -31.22 -12.43
CA ASN A 116 38.46 -31.61 -13.81
C ASN A 116 37.78 -30.91 -15.01
N GLN A 117 38.45 -30.55 -16.12
CA GLN A 117 39.85 -30.53 -16.59
C GLN A 117 39.88 -29.80 -17.96
N GLY A 118 41.00 -29.20 -18.37
CA GLY A 118 41.27 -28.91 -19.80
C GLY A 118 42.10 -27.66 -20.10
N LYS A 119 43.43 -27.80 -20.11
CA LYS A 119 44.41 -26.84 -20.68
C LYS A 119 45.09 -27.48 -21.89
N PRO A 120 45.49 -26.69 -22.90
CA PRO A 120 46.89 -26.68 -23.37
C PRO A 120 47.37 -25.22 -23.53
N ASP A 121 48.44 -24.72 -22.90
CA ASP A 121 49.89 -24.93 -23.07
C ASP A 121 50.48 -24.50 -24.43
N GLY A 122 51.43 -23.56 -24.38
CA GLY A 122 52.13 -23.04 -25.56
C GLY A 122 52.71 -21.61 -25.45
N ARG A 123 54.01 -21.55 -25.11
CA ARG A 123 55.05 -20.64 -25.66
C ARG A 123 55.44 -19.37 -24.90
N GLU A 124 56.25 -19.61 -23.87
CA GLU A 124 57.24 -18.70 -23.29
C GLU A 124 58.48 -18.61 -24.21
N LYS A 125 58.86 -17.41 -24.69
CA LYS A 125 60.20 -17.08 -25.25
C LYS A 125 60.29 -15.59 -25.66
N GLU A 126 60.28 -14.63 -24.73
CA GLU A 126 60.82 -13.28 -25.01
C GLU A 126 61.03 -12.36 -23.78
N LYS A 127 61.55 -12.84 -22.64
CA LYS A 127 61.84 -11.96 -21.48
C LYS A 127 63.17 -12.23 -20.76
N ALA A 128 64.22 -12.63 -21.50
CA ALA A 128 65.56 -12.85 -20.94
C ALA A 128 66.68 -11.99 -21.59
N LYS A 129 66.34 -10.95 -22.38
CA LYS A 129 67.33 -10.12 -23.08
C LYS A 129 67.30 -8.62 -22.75
N LYS A 130 66.67 -8.19 -21.66
CA LYS A 130 66.63 -6.76 -21.26
C LYS A 130 66.90 -6.47 -19.77
N GLN A 131 67.38 -7.45 -19.00
CA GLN A 131 67.69 -7.27 -17.57
C GLN A 131 69.18 -7.40 -17.21
N ALA A 132 70.10 -7.40 -18.20
CA ALA A 132 71.55 -7.42 -17.97
C ALA A 132 72.28 -6.16 -18.47
N GLU A 133 71.56 -5.13 -18.90
CA GLU A 133 72.12 -3.89 -19.47
C GLU A 133 71.74 -2.63 -18.66
N ALA A 134 71.32 -2.81 -17.41
CA ALA A 134 70.96 -1.71 -16.50
C ALA A 134 71.71 -1.73 -15.15
N THR A 135 72.66 -2.64 -14.98
CA THR A 135 73.45 -2.79 -13.74
C THR A 135 74.93 -2.94 -14.05
N SER A 136 75.48 -2.05 -14.87
CA SER A 136 76.93 -1.92 -15.02
C SER A 136 77.31 -0.56 -15.62
N LEU A 137 77.07 0.52 -14.87
CA LEU A 137 77.78 1.81 -14.97
C LEU A 137 77.23 2.79 -13.92
N ARG A 138 77.30 2.39 -12.65
CA ARG A 138 77.18 3.30 -11.49
C ARG A 138 78.51 3.29 -10.75
N GLU A 139 79.52 3.94 -11.34
CA GLU A 139 80.61 4.56 -10.59
C GLU A 139 81.52 5.35 -11.54
N LYS A 140 81.81 6.59 -11.13
CA LYS A 140 82.73 7.57 -11.75
C LYS A 140 82.06 8.28 -12.93
N ILE A 141 81.71 9.55 -12.83
CA ILE A 141 82.67 10.66 -12.90
C ILE A 141 82.13 11.89 -12.14
N GLY A 142 83.04 12.51 -11.38
CA GLY A 142 82.83 13.74 -10.62
C GLY A 142 82.58 14.97 -11.50
N GLY A 143 81.97 15.98 -10.87
CA GLY A 143 81.32 17.10 -11.53
C GLY A 143 82.20 18.08 -12.32
N LYS A 144 81.48 18.95 -13.04
CA LYS A 144 81.74 20.39 -13.17
C LYS A 144 80.58 21.08 -13.91
N SER A 145 80.24 22.26 -13.41
CA SER A 145 79.50 23.37 -14.05
C SER A 145 77.98 23.25 -14.19
N ILE A 146 77.31 23.65 -13.10
CA ILE A 146 75.98 24.29 -13.11
C ILE A 146 76.11 25.69 -13.73
N ILE A 147 74.98 26.25 -14.17
CA ILE A 147 74.70 27.66 -14.51
C ILE A 147 74.76 27.98 -16.02
N SER A 148 73.71 27.57 -16.75
CA SER A 148 73.15 28.35 -17.88
C SER A 148 71.89 27.72 -18.49
N GLU A 149 71.58 26.46 -18.16
CA GLU A 149 70.47 25.71 -18.78
C GLU A 149 69.27 25.47 -17.84
N ALA A 150 69.05 26.34 -16.85
CA ALA A 150 67.88 26.25 -15.95
C ALA A 150 66.73 27.18 -16.34
N ALA A 151 66.90 27.99 -17.40
CA ALA A 151 65.87 28.95 -17.84
C ALA A 151 64.93 28.39 -18.92
N SER A 152 65.35 27.38 -19.70
CA SER A 152 64.57 26.86 -20.85
C SER A 152 63.57 25.75 -20.47
N LEU A 153 63.78 25.08 -19.34
CA LEU A 153 62.89 24.00 -18.86
C LEU A 153 61.76 24.48 -17.94
N ARG A 154 61.62 25.80 -17.71
CA ARG A 154 60.51 26.37 -16.91
C ARG A 154 59.38 26.96 -17.76
N GLU A 155 59.29 26.61 -19.04
CA GLU A 155 58.15 26.97 -19.90
C GLU A 155 57.28 25.76 -20.28
N LYS A 156 57.76 24.52 -20.10
CA LYS A 156 57.02 23.30 -20.49
C LYS A 156 56.40 22.50 -19.34
N GLU A 157 56.67 22.84 -18.08
CA GLU A 157 56.00 22.19 -16.93
C GLU A 157 54.61 22.75 -16.60
N THR A 158 54.19 23.86 -17.23
CA THR A 158 52.90 24.51 -16.91
C THR A 158 51.73 24.04 -17.78
N ILE A 159 51.95 23.25 -18.83
CA ILE A 159 50.94 23.04 -19.90
C ILE A 159 50.07 21.77 -19.72
N CYS A 160 50.43 20.82 -18.84
CA CYS A 160 49.69 19.54 -18.73
C CYS A 160 48.94 19.32 -17.38
N ALA A 161 49.24 20.11 -16.34
CA ALA A 161 48.51 20.04 -15.06
C ALA A 161 47.03 20.52 -15.09
N PRO A 162 46.60 21.46 -15.96
CA PRO A 162 45.21 21.95 -15.94
C PRO A 162 44.17 20.89 -16.35
N THR A 163 44.52 19.94 -17.21
CA THR A 163 43.53 19.09 -17.90
C THR A 163 42.99 17.93 -17.04
N PHE A 164 43.80 17.36 -16.14
CA PHE A 164 43.37 16.24 -15.30
C PHE A 164 42.46 16.68 -14.16
N LEU A 165 42.79 17.80 -13.50
CA LEU A 165 41.99 18.35 -12.40
C LEU A 165 40.60 18.82 -12.91
N ASP A 166 40.57 19.45 -14.09
CA ASP A 166 39.32 19.85 -14.73
C ASP A 166 38.47 18.64 -15.14
N LEU A 167 39.09 17.55 -15.60
CA LEU A 167 38.40 16.31 -15.90
C LEU A 167 37.83 15.63 -14.65
N VAL A 168 38.56 15.64 -13.53
CA VAL A 168 38.08 15.09 -12.26
C VAL A 168 36.90 15.90 -11.73
N LYS A 169 36.99 17.23 -11.71
CA LYS A 169 35.86 18.12 -11.33
C LYS A 169 34.65 17.94 -12.25
N SER A 170 34.89 17.77 -13.55
CA SER A 170 33.83 17.46 -14.53
C SER A 170 33.14 16.12 -14.23
N LYS A 171 33.90 15.09 -13.86
CA LYS A 171 33.33 13.80 -13.44
C LYS A 171 32.54 13.90 -12.13
N GLU A 172 33.06 14.61 -11.13
CA GLU A 172 32.36 14.84 -9.85
C GLU A 172 31.04 15.58 -10.05
N THR A 173 31.01 16.63 -10.87
CA THR A 173 29.77 17.37 -11.17
C THR A 173 28.74 16.53 -11.93
N LEU A 174 29.17 15.63 -12.83
CA LEU A 174 28.25 14.70 -13.49
C LEU A 174 27.66 13.67 -12.53
N VAL A 175 28.46 13.13 -11.60
CA VAL A 175 27.99 12.21 -10.56
C VAL A 175 27.01 12.92 -9.61
N ALA A 176 27.30 14.15 -9.20
CA ALA A 176 26.41 14.94 -8.36
C ALA A 176 25.06 15.19 -9.05
N LYS A 177 25.05 15.59 -10.33
CA LYS A 177 23.82 15.77 -11.11
C LYS A 177 23.04 14.47 -11.27
N LEU A 178 23.71 13.34 -11.48
CA LEU A 178 23.05 12.04 -11.56
C LEU A 178 22.34 11.70 -10.24
N LEU A 179 23.02 11.87 -9.11
CA LEU A 179 22.45 11.62 -7.78
C LEU A 179 21.26 12.53 -7.49
N GLU A 180 21.35 13.82 -7.83
CA GLU A 180 20.24 14.77 -7.70
C GLU A 180 19.03 14.35 -8.53
N THR A 181 19.23 13.92 -9.78
CA THR A 181 18.13 13.41 -10.62
C THR A 181 17.54 12.11 -10.08
N GLU A 182 18.36 11.23 -9.51
CA GLU A 182 17.91 9.99 -8.90
C GLU A 182 17.05 10.26 -7.66
N MET A 183 17.52 11.14 -6.77
CA MET A 183 16.76 11.56 -5.58
C MET A 183 15.45 12.26 -5.95
N ALA A 184 15.46 13.15 -6.95
CA ALA A 184 14.25 13.81 -7.43
C ALA A 184 13.23 12.81 -8.04
N MET A 185 13.70 11.80 -8.76
CA MET A 185 12.84 10.72 -9.27
C MET A 185 12.27 9.86 -8.14
N ALA A 186 13.09 9.54 -7.12
CA ALA A 186 12.65 8.79 -5.94
C ALA A 186 11.63 9.56 -5.11
N GLU A 187 11.84 10.86 -4.91
CA GLU A 187 10.90 11.73 -4.19
C GLU A 187 9.57 11.85 -4.96
N LYS A 188 9.60 12.09 -6.27
CA LYS A 188 8.39 12.13 -7.10
C LYS A 188 7.63 10.80 -7.04
N LYS A 189 8.34 9.67 -7.09
CA LYS A 189 7.73 8.34 -6.96
C LYS A 189 7.05 8.18 -5.59
N HIS A 190 7.68 8.62 -4.50
CA HIS A 190 7.08 8.58 -3.17
C HIS A 190 5.86 9.50 -3.08
N GLN A 191 5.91 10.71 -3.66
CA GLN A 191 4.78 11.62 -3.72
C GLN A 191 3.61 11.02 -4.51
N ASP A 192 3.86 10.43 -5.69
CA ASP A 192 2.85 9.77 -6.50
C ASP A 192 2.23 8.57 -5.76
N GLU A 193 3.04 7.81 -5.02
CA GLU A 193 2.57 6.69 -4.20
C GLU A 193 1.66 7.17 -3.07
N MET A 194 2.08 8.20 -2.33
CA MET A 194 1.28 8.81 -1.26
C MET A 194 -0.02 9.42 -1.77
N ALA A 195 0.01 10.09 -2.92
CA ALA A 195 -1.18 10.64 -3.58
C ALA A 195 -2.17 9.53 -3.97
N ARG A 196 -1.67 8.42 -4.56
CA ARG A 196 -2.50 7.24 -4.87
C ARG A 196 -3.12 6.63 -3.61
N TRP A 197 -2.38 6.56 -2.52
CA TRP A 197 -2.89 6.07 -1.24
C TRP A 197 -3.95 6.98 -0.63
N GLN A 198 -3.79 8.30 -0.76
CA GLN A 198 -4.79 9.28 -0.31
C GLN A 198 -6.07 9.18 -1.15
N GLU A 199 -5.96 9.13 -2.47
CA GLU A 199 -7.12 8.98 -3.36
C GLU A 199 -7.91 7.70 -3.06
N LEU A 200 -7.22 6.58 -2.86
CA LEU A 200 -7.87 5.32 -2.50
C LEU A 200 -8.60 5.41 -1.16
N ARG A 201 -8.01 6.08 -0.17
CA ARG A 201 -8.65 6.32 1.13
C ARG A 201 -9.92 7.16 0.98
N GLU A 202 -9.88 8.24 0.20
CA GLU A 202 -11.06 9.08 -0.01
C GLU A 202 -12.18 8.35 -0.76
N VAL A 203 -11.83 7.52 -1.76
CA VAL A 203 -12.82 6.70 -2.47
C VAL A 203 -13.50 5.73 -1.52
N GLU A 204 -12.73 5.09 -0.64
CA GLU A 204 -13.27 4.16 0.34
C GLU A 204 -14.16 4.85 1.37
N GLU A 205 -13.73 6.02 1.87
CA GLU A 205 -14.54 6.84 2.78
C GLU A 205 -15.86 7.28 2.12
N ARG A 206 -15.83 7.68 0.84
CA ARG A 206 -17.05 8.00 0.09
C ARG A 206 -17.98 6.80 -0.07
N LYS A 207 -17.45 5.59 -0.27
CA LYS A 207 -18.27 4.37 -0.33
C LYS A 207 -18.93 4.07 1.01
N VAL A 208 -18.16 4.14 2.11
CA VAL A 208 -18.68 3.95 3.46
C VAL A 208 -19.82 4.95 3.74
N ALA A 209 -19.63 6.23 3.39
CA ALA A 209 -20.66 7.25 3.55
C ALA A 209 -21.94 6.98 2.73
N ILE A 210 -21.81 6.42 1.52
CA ILE A 210 -22.96 6.01 0.70
C ILE A 210 -23.70 4.84 1.34
N ASP A 211 -22.97 3.83 1.81
CA ASP A 211 -23.54 2.65 2.44
C ASP A 211 -24.23 3.01 3.77
N GLU A 212 -23.62 3.85 4.60
CA GLU A 212 -24.23 4.39 5.83
C GLU A 212 -25.53 5.14 5.52
N ARG A 213 -25.53 6.01 4.50
CA ARG A 213 -26.74 6.72 4.09
C ARG A 213 -27.83 5.76 3.60
N ARG A 214 -27.45 4.70 2.88
CA ARG A 214 -28.39 3.68 2.41
C ARG A 214 -29.00 2.91 3.58
N VAL A 215 -28.20 2.51 4.57
CA VAL A 215 -28.67 1.84 5.79
C VAL A 215 -29.65 2.74 6.54
N LEU A 216 -29.31 4.02 6.75
CA LEU A 216 -30.20 4.98 7.42
C LEU A 216 -31.54 5.18 6.69
N LEU A 217 -31.52 5.23 5.35
CA LEU A 217 -32.75 5.33 4.57
C LEU A 217 -33.62 4.08 4.71
N GLU A 218 -33.02 2.89 4.73
CA GLU A 218 -33.75 1.65 4.92
C GLU A 218 -34.29 1.54 6.36
N GLU A 219 -33.51 1.90 7.38
CA GLU A 219 -33.97 1.98 8.77
C GLU A 219 -35.16 2.94 8.91
N ASN A 220 -35.07 4.14 8.33
CA ASN A 220 -36.18 5.10 8.34
C ASN A 220 -37.42 4.57 7.64
N LYS A 221 -37.25 3.85 6.52
CA LYS A 221 -38.35 3.23 5.79
C LYS A 221 -39.03 2.14 6.61
N VAL A 222 -38.25 1.22 7.21
CA VAL A 222 -38.76 0.18 8.10
C VAL A 222 -39.48 0.79 9.30
N MET A 223 -38.92 1.84 9.91
CA MET A 223 -39.57 2.55 11.00
C MET A 223 -40.89 3.21 10.58
N ALA A 224 -40.96 3.80 9.38
CA ALA A 224 -42.19 4.36 8.85
C ALA A 224 -43.26 3.28 8.58
N GLU A 225 -42.86 2.10 8.07
CA GLU A 225 -43.75 0.96 7.87
C GLU A 225 -44.28 0.41 9.20
N ILE A 226 -43.43 0.28 10.23
CA ILE A 226 -43.85 -0.09 11.58
C ILE A 226 -44.87 0.93 12.12
N LEU A 227 -44.58 2.23 12.01
CA LEU A 227 -45.50 3.27 12.47
C LEU A 227 -46.84 3.24 11.71
N ALA A 228 -46.82 2.96 10.41
CA ALA A 228 -48.03 2.82 9.60
C ALA A 228 -48.88 1.61 10.04
N GLU A 229 -48.26 0.45 10.29
CA GLU A 229 -48.95 -0.73 10.77
C GLU A 229 -49.53 -0.52 12.18
N GLU A 230 -48.78 0.11 13.07
CA GLU A 230 -49.28 0.49 14.39
C GLU A 230 -50.45 1.48 14.31
N ASN A 231 -50.43 2.42 13.36
CA ASN A 231 -51.54 3.34 13.16
C ASN A 231 -52.81 2.61 12.71
N LYS A 232 -52.70 1.54 11.91
CA LYS A 232 -53.86 0.69 11.57
C LYS A 232 -54.46 0.07 12.83
N VAL A 233 -53.62 -0.46 13.72
CA VAL A 233 -54.09 -0.99 15.02
C VAL A 233 -54.78 0.11 15.82
N MET A 234 -54.19 1.29 15.94
CA MET A 234 -54.77 2.41 16.69
C MET A 234 -56.13 2.89 16.19
N MET A 235 -56.39 2.79 14.88
CA MET A 235 -57.59 3.30 14.22
C MET A 235 -58.68 2.25 13.99
N MET A 236 -58.42 0.98 14.30
CA MET A 236 -59.42 -0.10 14.15
C MET A 236 -60.59 0.10 15.14
N ASP A 237 -61.83 -0.07 14.67
CA ASP A 237 -63.02 0.04 15.53
C ASP A 237 -63.21 -1.24 16.37
N PRO A 238 -63.13 -1.17 17.72
CA PRO A 238 -63.23 -2.35 18.57
C PRO A 238 -64.64 -2.98 18.60
N ARG A 239 -65.67 -2.30 18.08
CA ARG A 239 -67.06 -2.79 18.08
C ARG A 239 -67.31 -3.86 17.02
N THR A 240 -66.49 -3.91 15.98
CA THR A 240 -66.61 -4.88 14.89
C THR A 240 -65.87 -6.20 15.16
N MET A 241 -65.12 -6.25 16.26
CA MET A 241 -64.31 -7.41 16.65
C MET A 241 -65.05 -8.31 17.65
N ASP A 242 -64.81 -9.62 17.58
CA ASP A 242 -65.26 -10.57 18.60
C ASP A 242 -64.50 -10.36 19.92
N PRO A 243 -64.99 -10.90 21.06
CA PRO A 243 -64.38 -10.66 22.37
C PRO A 243 -62.90 -11.04 22.46
N MET A 244 -62.49 -12.16 21.87
CA MET A 244 -61.11 -12.64 21.95
C MET A 244 -60.17 -11.72 21.15
N SER A 245 -60.57 -11.33 19.94
CA SER A 245 -59.78 -10.43 19.10
C SER A 245 -59.67 -9.02 19.71
N ARG A 246 -60.71 -8.56 20.43
CA ARG A 246 -60.69 -7.28 21.14
C ARG A 246 -59.67 -7.24 22.26
N GLU A 247 -59.58 -8.30 23.07
CA GLU A 247 -58.58 -8.39 24.15
C GLU A 247 -57.15 -8.31 23.60
N TRP A 248 -56.86 -9.02 22.49
CA TRP A 248 -55.55 -8.95 21.84
C TRP A 248 -55.26 -7.54 21.30
N TRP A 249 -56.25 -6.90 20.68
CA TRP A 249 -56.14 -5.53 20.21
C TRP A 249 -55.84 -4.55 21.34
N ASP A 250 -56.52 -4.67 22.48
CA ASP A 250 -56.29 -3.81 23.65
C ASP A 250 -54.85 -3.94 24.19
N ILE A 251 -54.35 -5.18 24.30
CA ILE A 251 -52.96 -5.45 24.70
C ILE A 251 -51.99 -4.81 23.70
N ARG A 252 -52.17 -5.08 22.40
CA ARG A 252 -51.29 -4.58 21.35
C ARG A 252 -51.30 -3.06 21.27
N ARG A 253 -52.47 -2.44 21.40
CA ARG A 253 -52.64 -0.97 21.45
C ARG A 253 -51.96 -0.37 22.67
N GLY A 254 -52.02 -1.04 23.82
CA GLY A 254 -51.28 -0.67 25.04
C GLY A 254 -49.76 -0.66 24.83
N GLU A 255 -49.20 -1.72 24.22
CA GLU A 255 -47.77 -1.80 23.89
C GLU A 255 -47.32 -0.66 22.96
N ILE A 256 -48.12 -0.33 21.95
CA ILE A 256 -47.85 0.76 21.01
C ILE A 256 -47.82 2.11 21.74
N LEU A 257 -48.81 2.39 22.59
CA LEU A 257 -48.85 3.61 23.40
C LEU A 257 -47.63 3.74 24.32
N GLN A 258 -47.21 2.64 24.93
CA GLN A 258 -46.02 2.63 25.79
C GLN A 258 -44.74 2.93 25.01
N ARG A 259 -44.51 2.28 23.86
CA ARG A 259 -43.34 2.55 23.02
C ARG A 259 -43.32 3.98 22.49
N ARG A 260 -44.47 4.52 22.05
CA ARG A 260 -44.59 5.92 21.62
C ARG A 260 -44.31 6.91 22.75
N ARG A 261 -44.78 6.63 23.97
CA ARG A 261 -44.49 7.44 25.17
C ARG A 261 -42.99 7.45 25.49
N GLN A 262 -42.31 6.32 25.36
CA GLN A 262 -40.86 6.25 25.58
C GLN A 262 -40.09 7.01 24.50
N ALA A 263 -40.51 6.89 23.23
CA ALA A 263 -39.92 7.63 22.12
C ALA A 263 -40.14 9.15 22.22
N SER A 264 -41.31 9.60 22.67
CA SER A 264 -41.60 11.03 22.86
C SER A 264 -41.03 11.62 24.15
N GLY A 265 -40.93 10.82 25.22
CA GLY A 265 -40.36 11.22 26.51
C GLY A 265 -38.83 11.37 26.53
N GLY A 266 -38.13 10.87 25.50
CA GLY A 266 -36.68 11.06 25.34
C GLY A 266 -36.27 12.43 24.78
N ALA A 267 -37.22 13.26 24.34
CA ALA A 267 -36.95 14.56 23.71
C ALA A 267 -37.14 15.78 24.63
N THR A 268 -37.51 15.60 25.91
CA THR A 268 -37.75 16.71 26.84
C THR A 268 -37.01 16.54 28.16
N SER A 269 -35.69 16.79 28.16
CA SER A 269 -34.94 17.12 29.39
C SER A 269 -33.80 18.11 29.16
N ALA A 270 -33.95 19.01 28.19
CA ALA A 270 -33.10 20.19 28.02
C ALA A 270 -33.96 21.35 27.51
N GLY A 271 -34.31 22.30 28.39
CA GLY A 271 -35.10 23.49 28.05
C GLY A 271 -36.26 23.78 28.99
N GLY A 272 -36.03 23.73 30.30
CA GLY A 272 -36.96 24.29 31.27
C GLY A 272 -36.97 25.81 31.13
N GLY A 273 -38.03 26.34 30.51
CA GLY A 273 -38.34 27.77 30.50
C GLY A 273 -38.61 28.27 31.91
N GLY A 274 -37.65 28.99 32.46
CA GLY A 274 -37.85 29.82 33.64
C GLY A 274 -38.56 31.11 33.23
N GLY A 275 -39.83 31.21 33.56
CA GLY A 275 -40.56 32.48 33.50
C GLY A 275 -39.99 33.46 34.52
N ALA A 276 -39.69 34.68 34.06
CA ALA A 276 -39.48 35.84 34.92
C ALA A 276 -40.43 36.94 34.47
N SER A 277 -41.36 37.26 35.37
CA SER A 277 -42.27 38.39 35.33
C SER A 277 -41.50 39.70 35.58
N ALA A 278 -41.70 40.69 34.73
CA ALA A 278 -41.56 42.14 34.97
C ALA A 278 -42.27 42.83 33.78
N GLY A 279 -43.26 43.71 33.91
CA GLY A 279 -43.52 44.69 34.96
C GLY A 279 -43.06 46.07 34.47
N GLY A 280 -44.02 46.92 34.07
CA GLY A 280 -43.81 48.32 33.64
C GLY A 280 -43.78 48.47 32.11
N GLY A 281 -44.62 49.26 31.44
CA GLY A 281 -45.17 50.55 31.83
C GLY A 281 -44.42 51.64 31.05
N ASP A 282 -45.16 52.33 30.18
CA ASP A 282 -44.95 53.70 29.68
C ASP A 282 -44.95 53.87 28.15
N GLY A 283 -45.84 54.76 27.72
CA GLY A 283 -46.16 55.02 26.33
C GLY A 283 -45.21 56.01 25.65
N ALA A 284 -45.28 55.99 24.33
CA ALA A 284 -44.89 57.10 23.47
C ALA A 284 -45.65 56.96 22.15
N GLY A 285 -46.51 57.93 21.85
CA GLY A 285 -47.22 58.00 20.58
C GLY A 285 -46.34 58.51 19.43
N LYS A 286 -46.76 58.23 18.20
CA LYS A 286 -46.76 59.20 17.07
C LYS A 286 -47.33 58.56 15.79
N LEU A 287 -48.36 59.23 15.28
CA LEU A 287 -48.58 59.73 13.91
C LEU A 287 -48.56 58.79 12.68
N GLY A 288 -49.54 59.07 11.79
CA GLY A 288 -49.67 58.64 10.40
C GLY A 288 -51.13 58.21 10.15
N ASP A 289 -52.08 59.12 9.92
CA ASP A 289 -52.29 59.95 8.71
C ASP A 289 -52.44 59.12 7.43
N ASP A 290 -53.66 59.16 6.88
CA ASP A 290 -54.11 58.86 5.50
C ASP A 290 -55.62 58.52 5.63
N GLY A 291 -56.60 59.29 5.17
CA GLY A 291 -56.60 60.29 4.12
C GLY A 291 -57.64 59.90 3.07
N VAL A 292 -58.87 60.42 3.25
CA VAL A 292 -60.03 60.50 2.32
C VAL A 292 -60.77 59.20 1.95
#